data_AF-A0A6J6ERE9-F1
#
_entry.id   AF-A0A6J6ERE9-F1
#
_cell.length_a   1.000
_cell.length_b   1.000
_cell.length_c   1.000
_cell.angle_alpha   90.00
_cell.angle_beta   90.00
_cell.angle_gamma   90.00
#
_symmetry.space_group_name_H-M   'P 1'
#
loop_
_entity.id
_entity.type
_entity.pdbx_description
1 polymer ?
#
loop_
_entity_poly.entity_id
_entity_poly.type
_entity_poly.pdbx_seq_one_letter_code
_entity_poly.pdbx_strand_id
1 'polypeptide(L)'
;MFGHKNPIGYARLTHVRAALLELSAQLQIPTENLVTPEIIKRICWQEPPLISSEYEEFVNTELVRLGARPWQVEQVAHLVAAHLGATEPLVIPEPVETESQNSPEEIA
;
A
#
# COMPACT_ATOMS: atom_id res chain seq x y z
N MET A 1 6.24 11.51 9.46
CA MET A 1 5.23 12.57 9.69
C MET A 1 4.40 12.80 8.42
N PHE A 2 3.34 12.01 8.18
CA PHE A 2 2.48 12.12 6.97
C PHE A 2 0.98 12.32 7.28
N GLY A 3 0.58 12.29 8.56
CA GLY A 3 -0.83 12.19 8.98
C GLY A 3 -1.71 13.44 8.78
N HIS A 4 -1.16 14.60 8.41
CA HIS A 4 -1.93 15.85 8.41
C HIS A 4 -2.38 16.36 7.03
N LYS A 5 -1.94 15.74 5.92
CA LYS A 5 -2.12 16.34 4.58
C LYS A 5 -3.19 15.69 3.69
N ASN A 6 -3.62 14.45 3.96
CA ASN A 6 -4.73 13.82 3.22
C ASN A 6 -5.29 12.61 4.01
N PRO A 7 -6.36 12.79 4.81
CA PRO A 7 -6.91 11.68 5.61
C PRO A 7 -7.51 10.58 4.73
N ILE A 8 -8.07 10.93 3.56
CA ILE A 8 -8.67 9.98 2.62
C ILE A 8 -7.58 9.15 1.93
N GLY A 9 -6.48 9.79 1.50
CA GLY A 9 -5.34 9.08 0.93
C GLY A 9 -4.69 8.11 1.92
N TYR A 10 -4.62 8.50 3.19
CA TYR A 10 -4.17 7.62 4.27
C TYR A 10 -5.13 6.45 4.50
N ALA A 11 -6.44 6.68 4.47
CA ALA A 11 -7.44 5.62 4.55
C ALA A 11 -7.23 4.55 3.47
N ARG A 12 -7.17 4.96 2.20
CA ARG A 12 -6.93 4.07 1.06
C ARG A 12 -5.65 3.26 1.21
N LEU A 13 -4.54 3.95 1.52
CA LEU A 13 -3.22 3.33 1.69
C LEU A 13 -3.25 2.20 2.71
N THR A 14 -3.99 2.43 3.80
CA THR A 14 -4.06 1.53 4.94
C THR A 14 -4.81 0.24 4.58
N HIS A 15 -5.95 0.35 3.88
CA HIS A 15 -6.67 -0.80 3.31
C HIS A 15 -5.82 -1.59 2.32
N VAL A 16 -5.17 -0.89 1.38
CA VAL A 16 -4.32 -1.52 0.37
C VAL A 16 -3.15 -2.26 1.01
N ARG A 17 -2.50 -1.69 2.02
CA ARG A 17 -1.39 -2.34 2.73
C ARG A 17 -1.82 -3.63 3.43
N ALA A 18 -2.99 -3.64 4.07
CA ALA A 18 -3.54 -4.84 4.69
C ALA A 18 -3.77 -5.94 3.64
N ALA A 19 -4.43 -5.58 2.53
CA ALA A 19 -4.72 -6.51 1.44
C ALA A 19 -3.43 -7.06 0.78
N LEU A 20 -2.40 -6.23 0.61
CA LEU A 20 -1.10 -6.65 0.07
C LEU A 20 -0.39 -7.65 1.00
N LEU A 21 -0.49 -7.45 2.32
CA LEU A 21 0.07 -8.37 3.30
C LEU A 21 -0.61 -9.74 3.21
N GLU A 22 -1.93 -9.77 3.10
CA GLU A 22 -2.67 -11.02 2.89
C GLU A 22 -2.29 -11.70 1.56
N LEU A 23 -2.18 -10.93 0.48
CA LEU A 23 -1.75 -11.45 -0.83
C LEU A 23 -0.32 -12.03 -0.76
N SER A 24 0.58 -11.38 -0.02
CA SER A 24 1.95 -11.85 0.20
C SER A 24 1.98 -13.19 0.93
N ALA A 25 1.13 -13.35 1.94
CA ALA A 25 1.01 -14.60 2.68
C ALA A 25 0.42 -15.71 1.81
N GLN A 26 -0.58 -15.40 0.97
CA GLN A 26 -1.19 -16.35 0.05
C GLN A 26 -0.21 -16.84 -1.03
N LEU A 27 0.57 -15.92 -1.61
CA LEU A 27 1.54 -16.23 -2.66
C LEU A 27 2.89 -16.73 -2.12
N GLN A 28 3.13 -16.60 -0.81
CA GLN A 28 4.42 -16.86 -0.16
C GLN A 28 5.59 -16.07 -0.78
N ILE A 29 5.30 -14.85 -1.24
CA ILE A 29 6.28 -13.92 -1.83
C ILE A 29 6.33 -12.68 -0.94
N PRO A 30 7.52 -12.13 -0.62
CA PRO A 30 7.61 -10.93 0.19
C PRO A 30 6.93 -9.73 -0.49
N THR A 31 6.28 -8.87 0.29
CA THR A 31 5.55 -7.70 -0.20
C THR A 31 6.41 -6.78 -1.08
N GLU A 32 7.71 -6.68 -0.79
CA GLU A 32 8.68 -5.89 -1.57
C GLU A 32 8.87 -6.41 -3.00
N ASN A 33 8.73 -7.73 -3.20
CA ASN A 33 8.78 -8.35 -4.52
C ASN A 33 7.44 -8.25 -5.25
N LEU A 34 6.33 -8.12 -4.53
CA LEU A 34 5.01 -7.94 -5.11
C LEU A 34 4.82 -6.54 -5.67
N VAL A 35 5.15 -5.50 -4.88
CA VAL A 35 5.02 -4.11 -5.32
C VAL A 35 5.85 -3.18 -4.45
N THR A 36 6.44 -2.16 -5.08
CA THR A 36 7.15 -1.12 -4.33
C THR A 36 6.15 -0.30 -3.49
N PRO A 37 6.33 -0.18 -2.16
CA PRO A 37 5.40 0.53 -1.30
C PRO A 37 5.27 2.02 -1.66
N GLU A 38 6.31 2.62 -2.26
CA GLU A 38 6.27 4.00 -2.74
C GLU A 38 5.31 4.19 -3.93
N ILE A 39 5.20 3.19 -4.81
CA ILE A 39 4.25 3.20 -5.94
C ILE A 39 2.82 3.24 -5.40
N ILE A 40 2.50 2.36 -4.46
CA ILE A 40 1.19 2.30 -3.80
C ILE A 40 0.87 3.62 -3.10
N LYS A 41 1.83 4.15 -2.34
CA LYS A 41 1.67 5.44 -1.66
C LYS A 41 1.34 6.55 -2.65
N ARG A 42 2.02 6.62 -3.81
CA ARG A 42 1.71 7.62 -4.85
C ARG A 42 0.30 7.46 -5.40
N ILE A 43 -0.12 6.25 -5.72
CA ILE A 43 -1.46 5.97 -6.25
C ILE A 43 -2.54 6.36 -5.23
N CYS A 44 -2.40 5.96 -3.96
CA CYS A 44 -3.38 6.30 -2.92
C CYS A 44 -3.44 7.80 -2.61
N TRP A 45 -2.35 8.54 -2.86
CA TRP A 45 -2.31 10.00 -2.70
C TRP A 45 -2.88 10.77 -3.89
N GLN A 46 -3.03 10.13 -5.04
CA GLN A 46 -3.73 10.71 -6.18
C GLN A 46 -5.23 10.67 -5.94
N GLU A 47 -5.94 11.53 -6.66
CA GLU A 47 -7.40 11.52 -6.69
C GLU A 47 -7.85 10.45 -7.69
N PRO A 48 -8.42 9.32 -7.23
CA PRO A 48 -8.97 8.32 -8.14
C PRO A 48 -10.17 8.92 -8.87
N PRO A 49 -10.58 8.33 -10.00
CA PRO A 49 -11.77 8.76 -10.71
C PRO A 49 -13.02 8.68 -9.82
N LEU A 50 -14.10 9.35 -10.23
CA LEU A 50 -15.37 9.32 -9.49
C LEU A 50 -16.14 8.01 -9.72
N ILE A 51 -15.84 7.33 -10.82
CA ILE A 51 -16.54 6.11 -11.26
C ILE A 51 -15.73 4.90 -10.82
N SER A 52 -16.31 4.05 -9.98
CA SER A 52 -15.66 2.83 -9.47
C SER A 52 -15.20 1.89 -10.58
N SER A 53 -15.90 1.86 -11.72
CA SER A 53 -15.54 1.06 -12.89
C SER A 53 -14.21 1.48 -13.55
N GLU A 54 -13.78 2.73 -13.34
CA GLU A 54 -12.52 3.25 -13.90
C GLU A 54 -11.32 3.03 -12.96
N TYR A 55 -11.55 2.47 -11.76
CA TYR A 55 -10.49 2.36 -10.74
C TYR A 55 -9.41 1.39 -11.19
N GLU A 56 -9.81 0.28 -11.81
CA GLU A 56 -8.87 -0.74 -12.28
C GLU A 56 -7.98 -0.20 -13.41
N GLU A 57 -8.55 0.49 -14.39
CA GLU A 57 -7.80 1.09 -15.50
C GLU A 57 -6.86 2.20 -15.00
N PHE A 58 -7.33 3.04 -14.07
CA PHE A 58 -6.52 4.08 -13.43
C PHE A 58 -5.30 3.50 -12.72
N VAL A 59 -5.51 2.48 -11.87
CA VAL A 59 -4.42 1.83 -11.13
C VAL A 59 -3.46 1.13 -12.09
N ASN A 60 -3.98 0.40 -13.07
CA ASN A 60 -3.16 -0.28 -14.07
C ASN A 60 -2.22 0.70 -14.79
N THR A 61 -2.80 1.80 -15.29
CA THR A 61 -2.06 2.87 -15.97
C THR A 61 -0.96 3.45 -15.08
N GLU A 62 -1.29 3.77 -13.82
CA GLU A 62 -0.30 4.34 -12.90
C GLU A 62 0.80 3.34 -12.51
N LEU A 63 0.46 2.08 -12.27
CA LEU A 63 1.44 1.03 -11.98
C LEU A 63 2.42 0.86 -13.14
N VAL A 64 1.92 0.76 -14.37
CA VAL A 64 2.74 0.66 -15.59
C VAL A 64 3.61 1.91 -15.76
N ARG A 65 3.03 3.10 -15.58
CA ARG A 65 3.74 4.40 -15.68
C ARG A 65 4.87 4.52 -14.65
N LEU A 66 4.68 3.95 -13.46
CA LEU A 66 5.68 3.92 -12.39
C LEU A 66 6.71 2.78 -12.54
N GLY A 67 6.57 1.93 -13.56
CA GLY A 67 7.54 0.88 -13.90
C GLY A 67 7.28 -0.47 -13.24
N ALA A 68 6.05 -0.74 -12.78
CA ALA A 68 5.67 -2.07 -12.28
C ALA A 68 5.73 -3.11 -13.41
N ARG A 69 6.11 -4.35 -13.06
CA ARG A 69 6.15 -5.47 -14.02
C ARG A 69 4.73 -5.93 -14.37
N PRO A 70 4.48 -6.46 -15.57
CA PRO A 70 3.13 -6.89 -15.99
C PRO A 70 2.45 -7.83 -14.99
N TRP A 71 3.17 -8.86 -14.53
CA TRP A 71 2.64 -9.81 -13.54
C TRP A 71 2.32 -9.15 -12.18
N GLN A 72 3.05 -8.09 -11.79
CA GLN A 72 2.76 -7.35 -10.56
C GLN A 72 1.48 -6.53 -10.74
N VAL A 73 1.32 -5.89 -11.91
CA VAL A 73 0.11 -5.15 -12.26
C VAL A 73 -1.10 -6.06 -12.23
N GLU A 74 -1.02 -7.26 -12.82
CA GLU A 74 -2.14 -8.21 -12.83
C GLU A 74 -2.58 -8.63 -11.42
N GLN A 75 -1.63 -8.83 -10.50
CA GLN A 75 -1.94 -9.24 -9.13
C GLN A 75 -2.41 -8.06 -8.25
N VAL A 76 -1.85 -6.88 -8.46
CA VAL A 76 -2.00 -5.73 -7.56
C VAL A 76 -3.07 -4.75 -8.04
N ALA A 77 -3.29 -4.60 -9.35
CA ALA A 77 -4.21 -3.61 -9.88
C ALA A 77 -5.64 -3.84 -9.40
N HIS A 78 -6.13 -5.06 -9.53
CA HIS A 78 -7.48 -5.43 -9.07
C HIS A 78 -7.63 -5.25 -7.55
N LEU A 79 -6.61 -5.67 -6.80
CA LEU A 79 -6.58 -5.56 -5.33
C LEU A 79 -6.65 -4.10 -4.86
N VAL A 80 -5.83 -3.22 -5.46
CA VAL A 80 -5.78 -1.80 -5.11
C VAL A 80 -7.08 -1.11 -5.52
N ALA A 81 -7.59 -1.42 -6.71
CA ALA A 81 -8.84 -0.85 -7.21
C ALA A 81 -10.03 -1.15 -6.29
N ALA A 82 -10.12 -2.38 -5.77
CA ALA A 82 -11.18 -2.77 -4.82
C ALA A 82 -11.17 -1.92 -3.53
N HIS A 83 -10.01 -1.38 -3.14
CA HIS A 83 -9.83 -0.64 -1.89
C HIS A 83 -9.69 0.89 -2.08
N LEU A 84 -9.66 1.41 -3.32
CA LEU A 84 -9.59 2.84 -3.61
C LEU A 84 -10.83 3.63 -3.15
N GLY A 85 -11.97 2.96 -3.02
CA GLY A 85 -13.22 3.53 -2.50
C GLY A 85 -13.26 3.71 -0.99
N ALA A 86 -12.23 3.24 -0.26
CA ALA A 86 -12.18 3.36 1.19
C ALA A 86 -12.03 4.81 1.63
N THR A 87 -12.95 5.26 2.48
CA THR A 87 -12.96 6.61 3.08
C THR A 87 -12.47 6.62 4.53
N GLU A 88 -12.53 5.48 5.21
CA GLU A 88 -12.14 5.32 6.61
C GLU A 88 -10.88 4.44 6.71
N PRO A 89 -9.83 4.84 7.46
CA PRO A 89 -8.64 4.02 7.62
C PRO A 89 -8.93 2.76 8.44
N LEU A 90 -8.49 1.59 7.96
CA LEU A 90 -8.43 0.40 8.82
C LEU A 90 -7.42 0.66 9.93
N VAL A 91 -7.76 0.41 11.19
CA VAL A 91 -6.75 0.38 12.26
C VAL A 91 -5.94 -0.91 12.09
N ILE A 92 -5.04 -0.94 11.10
CA ILE A 92 -3.94 -1.90 11.12
C ILE A 92 -3.04 -1.44 12.26
N PRO A 93 -2.77 -2.28 13.27
CA PRO A 93 -1.68 -1.98 14.18
C PRO A 93 -0.46 -1.81 13.28
N GLU A 94 0.10 -0.60 13.25
CA GLU A 94 1.42 -0.39 12.68
C GLU A 94 2.27 -1.54 13.22
N PRO A 95 3.05 -2.28 12.40
CA PRO A 95 4.16 -2.99 12.97
C PRO A 95 4.95 -1.87 13.61
N VAL A 96 4.85 -1.78 14.95
CA VAL A 96 5.74 -1.01 15.78
C VAL A 96 7.08 -1.24 15.14
N GLU A 97 7.63 -0.20 14.50
CA GLU A 97 9.05 -0.11 14.24
C GLU A 97 9.63 -0.34 15.63
N THR A 98 9.94 -1.60 15.89
CA THR A 98 10.53 -2.02 17.14
C THR A 98 11.92 -1.51 16.93
N GLU A 99 12.13 -0.33 17.48
CA GLU A 99 13.38 0.36 17.67
C GLU A 99 14.47 -0.71 17.84
N SER A 100 15.06 -1.11 16.72
CA SER A 100 16.18 -2.04 16.71
C SER A 100 17.40 -1.19 16.98
N GLN A 101 17.53 -0.79 18.24
CA GLN A 101 18.78 -0.32 18.82
C GLN A 101 18.90 -0.97 20.20
N ASN A 102 19.45 -2.19 20.17
CA ASN A 102 20.20 -2.93 21.18
C ASN A 102 20.02 -2.54 22.67
N SER A 103 19.55 -3.50 23.44
CA SER A 103 19.87 -3.64 24.88
C SER A 103 21.36 -4.01 25.10
N PRO A 104 21.82 -4.31 26.33
CA PRO A 104 22.50 -3.42 27.26
C PRO A 104 23.96 -3.87 27.54
N GLU A 105 24.93 -2.96 27.63
CA GLU A 105 26.27 -3.29 28.16
C GLU A 105 26.89 -2.01 28.75
N GLU A 106 26.89 -1.82 30.07
CA GLU A 106 27.85 -2.30 31.08
C GLU A 106 28.98 -1.28 31.33
N ILE A 107 29.20 -1.00 32.63
CA ILE A 107 30.42 -0.51 33.32
C ILE A 107 31.14 0.78 32.87
N ALA A 108 31.07 1.81 33.73
CA ALA A 108 32.25 2.42 34.39
C ALA A 108 31.81 3.46 35.45
#